data_AF-A0A5J4VYE2-F1
#
_entry.id   AF-A0A5J4VYE2-F1
#
_cell.length_a   1.000
_cell.length_b   1.000
_cell.length_c   1.000
_cell.angle_alpha   90.00
_cell.angle_beta   90.00
_cell.angle_gamma   90.00
#
_symmetry.space_group_name_H-M   'P 1'
#
loop_
_entity.id
_entity.type
_entity.pdbx_description
1 polymer ?
#
loop_
_entity_poly.entity_id
_entity_poly.type
_entity_poly.pdbx_seq_one_letter_code
_entity_poly.pdbx_strand_id
1 'polypeptide(L)'
;MLFIIAALILISFSSEEENSKIYYPDFQFNRYNQLIIYTKNPHDLSELSEKQSQISKFKIRDKTTSNLTENYIQPGLDTSDIPNSATAQPLNQDEIACSNVGRSHKNGLYGLIGFTITALLQLQIKPSIAYLISTGPNEIIYTNYGLSVALTHYNIDYQKDCISENTSDYIQFSLRRNGVTESSCISNSAIPDSSKKCADRSKMSKVLKLYRLGQFRELAFSGVKDLLLRFGAVQIGELIIVGWKLSSDGKQKWIAADRDEDNYSYKGVEIEIDEDVANSGQLLAARATSATKDAIATAPVAAPDSQTASPTHADANAARAAWIHMKERRGSFVRQKKWRRNSKRSKTAGSKAMSSKTMSCKTVSSKTTSCKAVRNRTMQHRLMRKCQIS
;
A
#
# COMPACT_ATOMS: atom_id res chain seq x y z
N MET A 1 27.36 -33.19 -35.82
CA MET A 1 26.84 -33.41 -34.46
C MET A 1 27.24 -32.32 -33.47
N LEU A 2 28.50 -31.86 -33.41
CA LEU A 2 28.93 -30.81 -32.45
C LEU A 2 28.14 -29.49 -32.53
N PHE A 3 27.77 -29.05 -33.74
CA PHE A 3 26.98 -27.82 -33.94
C PHE A 3 25.53 -27.91 -33.43
N ILE A 4 24.95 -29.11 -33.36
CA ILE A 4 23.58 -29.31 -32.86
C ILE A 4 23.55 -29.23 -31.33
N ILE A 5 24.62 -29.70 -30.66
CA ILE A 5 24.76 -29.63 -29.20
C ILE A 5 24.96 -28.17 -28.75
N ALA A 6 25.78 -27.39 -29.47
CA ALA A 6 25.97 -25.97 -29.16
C ALA A 6 24.70 -25.14 -29.35
N ALA A 7 23.88 -25.45 -30.36
CA ALA A 7 22.60 -24.78 -30.59
C ALA A 7 21.55 -25.11 -29.52
N LEU A 8 21.49 -26.37 -29.04
CA LEU A 8 20.58 -26.76 -27.97
C LEU A 8 20.95 -26.11 -26.62
N ILE A 9 22.25 -26.00 -26.32
CA ILE A 9 22.71 -25.30 -25.11
C ILE A 9 22.34 -23.82 -25.16
N LEU A 10 22.44 -23.16 -26.31
CA LEU A 10 22.08 -21.73 -26.45
C LEU A 10 20.57 -21.45 -26.38
N ILE A 11 19.72 -22.39 -26.79
CA ILE A 11 18.26 -22.22 -26.72
C ILE A 11 17.75 -22.38 -25.28
N SER A 12 18.41 -23.20 -24.45
CA SER A 12 18.03 -23.40 -23.04
C SER A 12 18.26 -22.21 -22.12
N PHE A 13 19.08 -21.22 -22.54
CA PHE A 13 19.37 -20.02 -21.73
C PHE A 13 18.54 -18.78 -22.07
N SER A 14 17.60 -18.87 -23.03
CA SER A 14 16.85 -17.68 -23.49
C SER A 14 15.38 -17.63 -23.05
N SER A 15 14.87 -18.61 -22.29
CA SER A 15 13.51 -18.52 -21.71
C SER A 15 13.48 -17.74 -20.39
N GLU A 16 14.49 -16.91 -20.14
CA GLU A 16 14.71 -16.20 -18.89
C GLU A 16 13.67 -15.07 -18.71
N GLU A 17 12.79 -15.27 -17.71
CA GLU A 17 12.24 -14.23 -16.82
C GLU A 17 11.19 -13.21 -17.33
N GLU A 18 10.37 -13.49 -18.34
CA GLU A 18 9.23 -12.59 -18.62
C GLU A 18 8.25 -12.47 -17.44
N ASN A 19 8.22 -13.49 -16.56
CA ASN A 19 7.31 -13.57 -15.41
C ASN A 19 7.87 -12.99 -14.10
N SER A 20 9.15 -12.59 -14.05
CA SER A 20 9.79 -12.08 -12.82
C SER A 20 9.47 -10.61 -12.53
N LYS A 21 8.18 -10.27 -12.44
CA LYS A 21 7.69 -8.89 -12.24
C LYS A 21 6.90 -8.75 -10.95
N ILE A 22 7.00 -7.56 -10.35
CA ILE A 22 6.06 -7.10 -9.34
C ILE A 22 5.13 -6.05 -9.94
N TYR A 23 3.85 -6.11 -9.56
CA TYR A 23 2.76 -5.24 -9.97
C TYR A 23 2.33 -4.40 -8.76
N TYR A 24 1.98 -3.14 -8.97
CA TYR A 24 1.45 -2.28 -7.92
C TYR A 24 0.57 -1.20 -8.54
N PRO A 25 -0.45 -0.72 -7.81
CA PRO A 25 -1.37 0.27 -8.33
C PRO A 25 -0.63 1.56 -8.74
N ASP A 26 -1.04 2.15 -9.86
CA ASP A 26 -0.61 3.48 -10.25
C ASP A 26 -1.51 4.53 -9.60
N PHE A 27 -0.92 5.31 -8.71
CA PHE A 27 -1.61 6.35 -7.97
C PHE A 27 -0.71 7.53 -7.67
N GLN A 28 -1.34 8.66 -7.40
CA GLN A 28 -0.69 9.89 -7.00
C GLN A 28 -1.42 10.53 -5.81
N PHE A 29 -0.70 11.31 -5.02
CA PHE A 29 -1.30 12.21 -4.03
C PHE A 29 -1.14 13.63 -4.52
N ASN A 30 -2.19 14.43 -4.41
CA ASN A 30 -2.08 15.86 -4.65
C ASN A 30 -1.76 16.65 -3.35
N ARG A 31 -1.65 17.97 -3.47
CA ARG A 31 -1.31 18.87 -2.35
C ARG A 31 -2.35 18.91 -1.22
N TYR A 32 -3.56 18.41 -1.47
CA TYR A 32 -4.67 18.40 -0.52
C TYR A 32 -4.84 17.05 0.19
N ASN A 33 -3.89 16.12 0.03
CA ASN A 33 -4.01 14.77 0.55
C ASN A 33 -5.16 13.96 -0.07
N GLN A 34 -5.54 14.28 -1.30
CA GLN A 34 -6.48 13.46 -2.08
C GLN A 34 -5.70 12.41 -2.86
N LEU A 35 -6.16 11.17 -2.81
CA LEU A 35 -5.60 10.04 -3.55
C LEU A 35 -6.20 10.02 -4.95
N ILE A 36 -5.36 10.08 -5.97
CA ILE A 36 -5.76 10.02 -7.38
C ILE A 36 -5.40 8.63 -7.90
N ILE A 37 -6.42 7.87 -8.29
CA ILE A 37 -6.29 6.51 -8.85
C ILE A 37 -6.63 6.57 -10.34
N TYR A 38 -5.78 5.95 -11.16
CA TYR A 38 -5.98 5.84 -12.60
C TYR A 38 -6.65 4.50 -12.91
N THR A 39 -7.80 4.53 -13.58
CA THR A 39 -8.46 3.30 -14.04
C THR A 39 -7.92 2.92 -15.42
N LYS A 40 -7.76 1.62 -15.65
CA LYS A 40 -7.37 1.07 -16.95
C LYS A 40 -8.55 1.07 -17.91
N ASN A 41 -9.71 0.65 -17.40
CA ASN A 41 -10.96 0.58 -18.13
C ASN A 41 -11.88 1.74 -17.71
N PRO A 42 -12.38 2.57 -18.64
CA PRO A 42 -13.27 3.67 -18.29
C PRO A 42 -14.64 3.19 -17.77
N HIS A 43 -15.02 1.92 -18.01
CA HIS A 43 -16.30 1.37 -17.60
C HIS A 43 -16.24 0.48 -16.36
N ASP A 44 -15.03 0.19 -15.85
CA ASP A 44 -14.82 -0.69 -14.70
C ASP A 44 -13.78 -0.10 -13.74
N LEU A 45 -14.24 0.30 -12.55
CA LEU A 45 -13.37 0.84 -11.49
C LEU A 45 -12.57 -0.23 -10.75
N SER A 46 -12.91 -1.52 -10.93
CA SER A 46 -12.14 -2.63 -10.36
C SER A 46 -10.82 -2.85 -11.14
N GLU A 47 -10.78 -2.46 -12.41
CA GLU A 47 -9.59 -2.51 -13.24
C GLU A 47 -8.69 -1.28 -13.01
N LEU A 48 -7.90 -1.32 -11.94
CA LEU A 48 -6.90 -0.29 -11.67
C LEU A 48 -5.74 -0.37 -12.66
N SER A 49 -5.22 0.80 -13.05
CA SER A 49 -3.96 0.87 -13.78
C SER A 49 -2.84 0.39 -12.86
N GLU A 50 -2.06 -0.59 -13.34
CA GLU A 50 -0.92 -1.13 -12.62
C GLU A 50 0.39 -0.69 -13.26
N LYS A 51 1.37 -0.40 -12.41
CA LYS A 51 2.76 -0.30 -12.81
C LYS A 51 3.45 -1.61 -12.50
N GLN A 52 4.35 -2.02 -13.39
CA GLN A 52 5.16 -3.22 -13.23
C GLN A 52 6.64 -2.88 -13.07
N SER A 53 7.39 -3.72 -12.39
CA SER A 53 8.84 -3.61 -12.27
C SER A 53 9.47 -4.99 -12.21
N GLN A 54 10.53 -5.19 -13.00
CA GLN A 54 11.32 -6.42 -12.96
C GLN A 54 11.96 -6.60 -11.58
N ILE A 55 11.87 -7.79 -11.00
CA ILE A 55 12.42 -8.15 -9.69
C ILE A 55 13.94 -7.93 -9.67
N SER A 56 14.62 -8.26 -10.78
CA SER A 56 16.06 -8.08 -10.96
C SER A 56 16.52 -6.61 -10.85
N LYS A 57 15.63 -5.61 -11.01
CA LYS A 57 15.95 -4.18 -10.83
C LYS A 57 16.13 -3.78 -9.37
N PHE A 58 15.74 -4.61 -8.42
CA PHE A 58 15.87 -4.35 -7.00
C PHE A 58 17.14 -5.00 -6.48
N LYS A 59 17.95 -4.28 -5.69
CA LYS A 59 19.22 -4.82 -5.20
C LYS A 59 18.98 -5.97 -4.22
N ILE A 60 19.74 -7.07 -4.38
CA ILE A 60 19.83 -8.12 -3.36
C ILE A 60 20.43 -7.52 -2.08
N ARG A 61 19.75 -7.70 -0.95
CA ARG A 61 20.17 -7.17 0.36
C ARG A 61 21.37 -7.93 0.89
N ASP A 62 21.26 -9.25 0.92
CA ASP A 62 22.30 -10.15 1.40
C ASP A 62 23.07 -10.74 0.23
N LYS A 63 24.29 -10.22 -0.01
CA LYS A 63 25.14 -10.65 -1.12
C LYS A 63 25.85 -11.98 -0.86
N THR A 64 25.76 -12.52 0.37
CA THR A 64 26.43 -13.76 0.74
C THR A 64 25.59 -15.00 0.45
N THR A 65 24.33 -14.79 0.05
CA THR A 65 23.36 -15.83 -0.30
C THR A 65 22.82 -15.61 -1.71
N SER A 66 22.21 -16.64 -2.26
CA SER A 66 21.53 -16.62 -3.56
C SER A 66 20.28 -17.50 -3.49
N ASN A 67 19.43 -17.45 -4.51
CA ASN A 67 18.26 -18.34 -4.60
C ASN A 67 18.66 -19.84 -4.72
N LEU A 68 19.94 -20.14 -4.98
CA LEU A 68 20.51 -21.48 -5.06
C LEU A 68 21.03 -21.99 -3.71
N THR A 69 21.19 -21.15 -2.69
CA THR A 69 21.65 -21.64 -1.38
C THR A 69 20.59 -22.52 -0.75
N GLU A 70 21.03 -23.61 -0.13
CA GLU A 70 20.16 -24.60 0.53
C GLU A 70 19.34 -23.99 1.67
N ASN A 71 19.94 -23.04 2.39
CA ASN A 71 19.36 -22.43 3.57
C ASN A 71 19.46 -20.91 3.49
N TYR A 72 18.37 -20.25 3.82
CA TYR A 72 18.32 -18.81 4.06
C TYR A 72 17.22 -18.53 5.08
N ILE A 73 17.61 -18.06 6.26
CA ILE A 73 16.68 -17.67 7.31
C ILE A 73 17.00 -16.23 7.68
N GLN A 74 15.97 -15.39 7.70
CA GLN A 74 16.13 -14.01 8.12
C GLN A 74 16.42 -13.97 9.64
N PRO A 75 17.38 -13.16 10.11
CA PRO A 75 17.73 -13.12 11.54
C PRO A 75 16.52 -12.85 12.44
N GLY A 76 16.32 -13.70 13.45
CA GLY A 76 15.20 -13.60 14.41
C GLY A 76 13.84 -14.00 13.84
N LEU A 77 13.82 -14.75 12.73
CA LEU A 77 12.62 -15.25 12.05
C LEU A 77 12.73 -16.75 11.73
N ASP A 78 13.44 -17.53 12.55
CA ASP A 78 13.32 -18.99 12.49
C ASP A 78 11.95 -19.44 13.04
N THR A 79 11.56 -20.68 12.76
CA THR A 79 10.28 -21.28 13.17
C THR A 79 10.01 -21.12 14.67
N SER A 80 11.04 -21.28 15.52
CA SER A 80 10.92 -21.10 16.98
C SER A 80 10.86 -19.64 17.43
N ASP A 81 11.37 -18.71 16.62
CA ASP A 81 11.45 -17.29 16.97
C ASP A 81 10.16 -16.55 16.60
N ILE A 82 9.50 -16.97 15.52
CA ILE A 82 8.27 -16.34 15.01
C ILE A 82 7.23 -16.14 16.13
N PRO A 83 6.81 -17.15 16.91
CA PRO A 83 5.80 -16.97 17.96
C PRO A 83 6.21 -16.00 19.08
N ASN A 84 7.52 -15.77 19.25
CA ASN A 84 8.06 -14.85 20.25
C ASN A 84 8.23 -13.43 19.72
N SER A 85 8.05 -13.21 18.41
CA SER A 85 8.13 -11.88 17.82
C SER A 85 6.99 -10.98 18.30
N ALA A 86 7.24 -9.67 18.34
CA ALA A 86 6.21 -8.69 18.71
C ALA A 86 5.02 -8.72 17.74
N THR A 87 5.28 -8.93 16.44
CA THR A 87 4.26 -9.04 15.39
C THR A 87 3.39 -10.28 15.55
N ALA A 88 3.94 -11.41 16.04
CA ALA A 88 3.19 -12.65 16.19
C ALA A 88 2.27 -12.71 17.41
N GLN A 89 2.45 -11.82 18.38
CA GLN A 89 1.64 -11.82 19.59
C GLN A 89 0.16 -11.55 19.26
N PRO A 90 -0.77 -12.21 19.97
CA PRO A 90 -2.19 -12.00 19.77
C PRO A 90 -2.58 -10.53 19.95
N LEU A 91 -3.53 -10.06 19.14
CA LEU A 91 -4.20 -8.78 19.36
C LEU A 91 -5.06 -8.84 20.63
N ASN A 92 -5.11 -7.74 21.38
CA ASN A 92 -6.01 -7.65 22.53
C ASN A 92 -7.45 -7.30 22.10
N GLN A 93 -8.41 -7.41 23.02
CA GLN A 93 -9.83 -7.22 22.72
C GLN A 93 -10.16 -5.82 22.18
N ASP A 94 -9.48 -4.77 22.67
CA ASP A 94 -9.70 -3.41 22.18
C ASP A 94 -9.13 -3.21 20.78
N GLU A 95 -7.99 -3.84 20.46
CA GLU A 95 -7.43 -3.85 19.10
C GLU A 95 -8.36 -4.61 18.13
N ILE A 96 -8.95 -5.73 18.57
CA ILE A 96 -9.94 -6.49 17.79
C ILE A 96 -11.22 -5.68 17.57
N ALA A 97 -11.67 -4.93 18.58
CA ALA A 97 -12.84 -4.05 18.48
C ALA A 97 -12.66 -2.96 17.41
N CYS A 98 -11.42 -2.54 17.13
CA CYS A 98 -11.13 -1.72 15.96
C CYS A 98 -11.08 -2.59 14.70
N SER A 99 -12.23 -2.88 14.09
CA SER A 99 -12.39 -3.91 13.06
C SER A 99 -11.41 -3.84 11.87
N ASN A 100 -10.98 -2.64 11.46
CA ASN A 100 -9.99 -2.46 10.40
C ASN A 100 -8.57 -2.96 10.79
N VAL A 101 -8.23 -2.98 12.08
CA VAL A 101 -7.01 -3.62 12.60
C VAL A 101 -7.15 -5.13 12.47
N GLY A 102 -8.25 -5.69 12.99
CA GLY A 102 -8.55 -7.12 12.89
C GLY A 102 -8.58 -7.60 11.43
N ARG A 103 -9.18 -6.84 10.51
CA ARG A 103 -9.18 -7.15 9.07
C ARG A 103 -7.78 -7.06 8.47
N SER A 104 -6.97 -6.08 8.86
CA SER A 104 -5.57 -6.01 8.39
C SER A 104 -4.75 -7.21 8.86
N HIS A 105 -5.03 -7.74 10.05
CA HIS A 105 -4.44 -8.98 10.53
C HIS A 105 -4.94 -10.19 9.73
N LYS A 106 -6.26 -10.34 9.60
CA LYS A 106 -6.93 -11.40 8.82
C LYS A 106 -6.70 -11.33 7.33
N ASN A 107 -6.12 -10.28 6.77
CA ASN A 107 -5.72 -10.25 5.37
C ASN A 107 -4.20 -10.46 5.20
N GLY A 108 -3.48 -10.67 6.30
CA GLY A 108 -2.02 -10.85 6.32
C GLY A 108 -1.21 -9.55 6.24
N LEU A 109 -1.84 -8.41 5.98
CA LEU A 109 -1.15 -7.11 5.85
C LEU A 109 -0.40 -6.71 7.15
N TYR A 110 -1.01 -6.95 8.32
CA TYR A 110 -0.38 -6.68 9.62
C TYR A 110 0.93 -7.48 9.76
N GLY A 111 0.88 -8.80 9.59
CA GLY A 111 2.05 -9.65 9.64
C GLY A 111 3.07 -9.31 8.56
N LEU A 112 2.62 -9.06 7.32
CA LEU A 112 3.51 -8.74 6.20
C LEU A 112 4.33 -7.48 6.50
N ILE A 113 3.71 -6.44 7.07
CA ILE A 113 4.41 -5.25 7.52
C ILE A 113 5.41 -5.58 8.63
N GLY A 114 4.96 -6.24 9.70
CA GLY A 114 5.79 -6.51 10.87
C GLY A 114 7.01 -7.40 10.56
N PHE A 115 6.78 -8.55 9.91
CA PHE A 115 7.86 -9.45 9.53
C PHE A 115 8.79 -8.85 8.48
N THR A 116 8.31 -8.00 7.58
CA THR A 116 9.20 -7.25 6.67
C THR A 116 10.10 -6.27 7.42
N ILE A 117 9.60 -5.63 8.48
CA ILE A 117 10.41 -4.72 9.32
C ILE A 117 11.47 -5.50 10.08
N THR A 118 11.11 -6.65 10.68
CA THR A 118 12.08 -7.54 11.32
C THR A 118 13.14 -7.98 10.31
N ALA A 119 12.73 -8.43 9.12
CA ALA A 119 13.63 -8.86 8.06
C ALA A 119 14.62 -7.78 7.63
N LEU A 120 14.13 -6.56 7.39
CA LEU A 120 14.93 -5.48 6.79
C LEU A 120 15.74 -4.71 7.82
N LEU A 121 15.21 -4.54 9.02
CA LEU A 121 15.73 -3.60 10.02
C LEU A 121 16.10 -4.29 11.34
N GLN A 122 15.89 -5.60 11.47
CA GLN A 122 16.10 -6.36 12.71
C GLN A 122 15.35 -5.75 13.91
N LEU A 123 14.20 -5.13 13.62
CA LEU A 123 13.38 -4.44 14.61
C LEU A 123 12.07 -5.21 14.77
N GLN A 124 11.83 -5.75 15.95
CA GLN A 124 10.56 -6.39 16.29
C GLN A 124 9.55 -5.31 16.68
N ILE A 125 8.47 -5.15 15.92
CA ILE A 125 7.40 -4.20 16.26
C ILE A 125 6.02 -4.86 16.16
N LYS A 126 5.04 -4.28 16.86
CA LYS A 126 3.62 -4.40 16.53
C LYS A 126 3.21 -3.25 15.60
N PRO A 127 2.90 -3.47 14.31
CA PRO A 127 2.52 -2.38 13.41
C PRO A 127 1.27 -1.62 13.88
N SER A 128 1.33 -0.29 13.90
CA SER A 128 0.16 0.55 14.15
C SER A 128 -0.66 0.73 12.86
N ILE A 129 -1.70 -0.08 12.71
CA ILE A 129 -2.69 0.05 11.63
C ILE A 129 -3.54 1.30 11.82
N ALA A 130 -3.89 1.64 13.06
CA ALA A 130 -4.62 2.87 13.37
C ALA A 130 -3.85 4.14 12.93
N TYR A 131 -2.52 4.14 13.05
CA TYR A 131 -1.69 5.21 12.50
C TYR A 131 -1.80 5.28 10.96
N LEU A 132 -1.76 4.14 10.27
CA LEU A 132 -1.88 4.12 8.81
C LEU A 132 -3.24 4.66 8.35
N ILE A 133 -4.32 4.28 9.03
CA ILE A 133 -5.69 4.77 8.77
C ILE A 133 -5.78 6.28 9.00
N SER A 134 -5.36 6.77 10.19
CA SER A 134 -5.43 8.20 10.53
C SER A 134 -4.61 9.09 9.57
N THR A 135 -3.50 8.56 9.04
CA THR A 135 -2.64 9.26 8.07
C THR A 135 -3.00 9.01 6.61
N GLY A 136 -4.07 8.26 6.34
CA GLY A 136 -4.59 8.00 5.01
C GLY A 136 -5.05 9.25 4.26
N PRO A 137 -5.50 9.08 2.99
CA PRO A 137 -6.07 10.17 2.21
C PRO A 137 -7.27 10.82 2.92
N ASN A 138 -7.65 12.02 2.50
CA ASN A 138 -8.93 12.59 2.94
C ASN A 138 -10.06 12.21 1.99
N GLU A 139 -9.73 11.95 0.73
CA GLU A 139 -10.69 11.71 -0.36
C GLU A 139 -9.99 10.91 -1.45
N ILE A 140 -10.75 10.07 -2.15
CA ILE A 140 -10.29 9.25 -3.27
C ILE A 140 -10.95 9.75 -4.54
N ILE A 141 -10.13 10.04 -5.54
CA ILE A 141 -10.52 10.57 -6.83
C ILE A 141 -10.09 9.56 -7.89
N TYR A 142 -11.06 8.96 -8.56
CA TYR A 142 -10.78 8.18 -9.75
C TYR A 142 -10.60 9.11 -10.95
N THR A 143 -9.73 8.73 -11.86
CA THR A 143 -9.50 9.44 -13.12
C THR A 143 -9.53 8.44 -14.27
N ASN A 144 -9.82 8.94 -15.48
CA ASN A 144 -9.95 8.13 -16.70
C ASN A 144 -11.18 7.19 -16.75
N TYR A 145 -12.26 7.54 -16.04
CA TYR A 145 -13.54 6.84 -16.16
C TYR A 145 -14.46 7.46 -17.23
N GLY A 146 -15.31 6.64 -17.82
CA GLY A 146 -16.29 7.03 -18.84
C GLY A 146 -17.49 7.76 -18.26
N LEU A 147 -18.25 8.45 -19.11
CA LEU A 147 -19.38 9.29 -18.68
C LEU A 147 -20.44 8.53 -17.87
N SER A 148 -20.67 7.25 -18.17
CA SER A 148 -21.61 6.40 -17.42
C SER A 148 -21.21 6.18 -15.96
N VAL A 149 -19.90 6.07 -15.70
CA VAL A 149 -19.32 5.93 -14.36
C VAL A 149 -19.27 7.30 -13.67
N ALA A 150 -19.00 8.37 -14.41
CA ALA A 150 -18.98 9.75 -13.90
C ALA A 150 -20.27 10.17 -13.20
N LEU A 151 -21.42 9.70 -13.71
CA LEU A 151 -22.74 10.04 -13.19
C LEU A 151 -23.08 9.32 -11.88
N THR A 152 -22.38 8.22 -11.59
CA THR A 152 -22.64 7.35 -10.43
C THR A 152 -21.53 7.35 -9.40
N HIS A 153 -20.31 7.72 -9.80
CA HIS A 153 -19.13 7.70 -8.95
C HIS A 153 -18.61 9.11 -8.72
N TYR A 154 -18.97 9.62 -7.55
CA TYR A 154 -18.40 10.83 -6.98
C TYR A 154 -17.06 10.49 -6.33
N ASN A 155 -16.30 11.54 -6.03
CA ASN A 155 -15.17 11.40 -5.13
C ASN A 155 -15.62 10.70 -3.84
N ILE A 156 -14.85 9.74 -3.38
CA ILE A 156 -15.18 8.97 -2.18
C ILE A 156 -14.50 9.67 -1.00
N ASP A 157 -15.29 10.16 -0.05
CA ASP A 157 -14.77 10.64 1.22
C ASP A 157 -14.15 9.45 1.97
N TYR A 158 -12.84 9.54 2.24
CA TYR A 158 -12.15 8.48 2.96
C TYR A 158 -12.44 8.60 4.44
N GLN A 159 -13.19 7.64 4.97
CA GLN A 159 -13.54 7.59 6.37
C GLN A 159 -12.35 7.04 7.18
N LYS A 160 -11.92 7.80 8.17
CA LYS A 160 -10.76 7.48 9.03
C LYS A 160 -11.26 6.94 10.36
N ASP A 161 -11.82 5.75 10.33
CA ASP A 161 -12.40 5.11 11.50
C ASP A 161 -12.07 3.62 11.57
N CYS A 162 -12.57 2.97 12.61
CA CYS A 162 -12.33 1.57 12.89
C CYS A 162 -13.26 0.62 12.12
N ILE A 163 -14.31 1.09 11.46
CA ILE A 163 -15.46 0.26 11.03
C ILE A 163 -15.63 0.27 9.51
N SER A 164 -15.37 1.39 8.85
CA SER A 164 -15.69 1.57 7.44
C SER A 164 -14.93 0.62 6.55
N GLU A 165 -15.68 -0.13 5.75
CA GLU A 165 -15.18 -1.30 5.03
C GLU A 165 -14.08 -0.95 4.01
N ASN A 166 -14.27 0.17 3.32
CA ASN A 166 -13.35 0.67 2.32
C ASN A 166 -12.00 1.11 2.93
N THR A 167 -11.91 1.36 4.24
CA THR A 167 -10.72 1.92 4.88
C THR A 167 -9.49 1.06 4.66
N SER A 168 -9.65 -0.27 4.74
CA SER A 168 -8.57 -1.25 4.63
C SER A 168 -7.89 -1.23 3.27
N ASP A 169 -8.64 -0.99 2.19
CA ASP A 169 -8.15 -1.07 0.82
C ASP A 169 -7.14 0.04 0.50
N TYR A 170 -7.19 1.14 1.26
CA TYR A 170 -6.36 2.31 1.06
C TYR A 170 -5.18 2.44 2.04
N ILE A 171 -5.04 1.52 3.01
CA ILE A 171 -3.94 1.51 3.99
C ILE A 171 -2.58 1.50 3.30
N GLN A 172 -2.44 0.72 2.23
CA GLN A 172 -1.22 0.63 1.41
C GLN A 172 -0.74 1.99 0.88
N PHE A 173 -1.65 2.93 0.57
CA PHE A 173 -1.29 4.25 0.06
C PHE A 173 -0.75 5.14 1.18
N SER A 174 -1.28 4.97 2.40
CA SER A 174 -0.76 5.63 3.58
C SER A 174 0.65 5.15 3.93
N LEU A 175 0.89 3.83 3.87
CA LEU A 175 2.22 3.24 4.10
C LEU A 175 3.29 3.89 3.21
N ARG A 176 3.02 4.02 1.89
CA ARG A 176 3.96 4.66 0.96
C ARG A 176 4.29 6.09 1.34
N ARG A 177 3.30 6.87 1.78
CA ARG A 177 3.51 8.29 2.06
C ARG A 177 4.13 8.53 3.44
N ASN A 178 3.63 7.82 4.44
CA ASN A 178 3.83 8.14 5.85
C ASN A 178 4.75 7.14 6.56
N GLY A 179 5.00 5.97 5.96
CA GLY A 179 5.61 4.83 6.65
C GLY A 179 4.65 4.24 7.68
N VAL A 180 5.18 3.41 8.56
CA VAL A 180 4.46 2.82 9.70
C VAL A 180 5.23 3.08 10.99
N THR A 181 4.52 3.11 12.12
CA THR A 181 5.07 3.22 13.48
C THR A 181 4.61 2.02 14.30
N GLU A 182 5.25 1.80 15.45
CA GLU A 182 4.82 0.79 16.41
C GLU A 182 3.51 1.18 17.12
N SER A 183 2.71 0.18 17.51
CA SER A 183 1.44 0.37 18.22
C SER A 183 1.60 0.88 19.65
N SER A 184 2.78 0.70 20.26
CA SER A 184 3.17 1.34 21.54
C SER A 184 3.13 2.87 21.45
N CYS A 185 3.47 3.44 20.28
CA CYS A 185 3.44 4.88 20.02
C CYS A 185 2.03 5.38 19.69
N ILE A 186 1.31 4.66 18.81
CA ILE A 186 -0.08 4.93 18.43
C ILE A 186 -0.87 3.64 18.55
N SER A 187 -1.71 3.53 19.58
CA SER A 187 -2.49 2.32 19.86
C SER A 187 -3.39 1.91 18.69
N ASN A 188 -3.56 0.60 18.51
CA ASN A 188 -4.51 0.02 17.57
C ASN A 188 -5.94 -0.06 18.15
N SER A 189 -6.15 0.29 19.42
CA SER A 189 -7.48 0.26 20.06
C SER A 189 -8.46 1.31 19.53
N ALA A 190 -7.97 2.39 18.91
CA ALA A 190 -8.80 3.45 18.35
C ALA A 190 -8.04 4.26 17.30
N ILE A 191 -8.75 4.92 16.38
CA ILE A 191 -8.13 5.86 15.45
C ILE A 191 -7.82 7.17 16.19
N PRO A 192 -6.57 7.65 16.21
CA PRO A 192 -6.21 8.86 16.94
C PRO A 192 -6.68 10.13 16.23
N ASP A 193 -7.14 11.13 17.00
CA ASP A 193 -7.44 12.48 16.48
C ASP A 193 -6.21 13.19 15.89
N SER A 194 -5.02 12.82 16.36
CA SER A 194 -3.75 13.37 15.90
C SER A 194 -2.66 12.31 15.80
N SER A 195 -2.04 12.22 14.64
CA SER A 195 -0.95 11.28 14.31
C SER A 195 0.43 11.96 14.21
N LYS A 196 0.61 13.12 14.87
CA LYS A 196 1.85 13.91 14.79
C LYS A 196 2.94 13.47 15.78
N LYS A 197 2.54 12.85 16.89
CA LYS A 197 3.40 12.44 18.01
C LYS A 197 2.85 11.16 18.62
N CYS A 198 3.68 10.45 19.37
CA CYS A 198 3.22 9.32 20.17
C CYS A 198 2.33 9.78 21.34
N ALA A 199 1.63 8.85 21.98
CA ALA A 199 0.74 9.13 23.12
C ALA A 199 1.47 9.83 24.29
N ASP A 200 2.72 9.48 24.53
CA ASP A 200 3.63 10.09 25.51
C ASP A 200 4.22 11.45 25.06
N ARG A 201 3.79 11.97 23.90
CA ARG A 201 4.27 13.20 23.23
C ARG A 201 5.70 13.12 22.69
N SER A 202 6.33 11.95 22.72
CA SER A 202 7.64 11.72 22.12
C SER A 202 7.58 11.83 20.59
N LYS A 203 8.77 11.87 19.97
CA LYS A 203 8.90 11.91 18.52
C LYS A 203 8.64 10.51 17.95
N MET A 204 7.68 10.43 17.05
CA MET A 204 7.35 9.19 16.36
C MET A 204 8.50 8.68 15.47
N SER A 205 8.92 7.44 15.68
CA SER A 205 9.81 6.70 14.79
C SER A 205 9.00 6.06 13.67
N LYS A 206 9.42 6.26 12.42
CA LYS A 206 8.68 5.78 11.25
C LYS A 206 9.60 5.01 10.34
N VAL A 207 9.17 3.81 9.98
CA VAL A 207 9.90 2.89 9.11
C VAL A 207 9.09 2.60 7.85
N LEU A 208 9.73 1.99 6.85
CA LEU A 208 9.13 1.64 5.55
C LEU A 208 8.47 2.81 4.81
N LYS A 209 8.89 4.05 5.08
CA LYS A 209 8.43 5.20 4.28
C LYS A 209 8.85 4.99 2.81
N LEU A 210 7.96 5.31 1.88
CA LEU A 210 8.11 5.08 0.43
C LEU A 210 8.03 3.62 -0.02
N TYR A 211 7.79 2.67 0.88
CA TYR A 211 7.45 1.30 0.49
C TYR A 211 6.01 1.23 -0.02
N ARG A 212 5.75 0.33 -0.94
CA ARG A 212 4.41 0.07 -1.49
C ARG A 212 4.10 -1.40 -1.38
N LEU A 213 2.82 -1.71 -1.19
CA LEU A 213 2.33 -3.06 -1.39
C LEU A 213 2.42 -3.38 -2.89
N GLY A 214 3.11 -4.47 -3.20
CA GLY A 214 3.23 -5.03 -4.53
C GLY A 214 2.68 -6.44 -4.54
N GLN A 215 2.28 -6.87 -5.72
CA GLN A 215 1.82 -8.22 -6.01
C GLN A 215 2.79 -8.89 -6.98
N PHE A 216 2.94 -10.20 -6.87
CA PHE A 216 3.59 -11.03 -7.88
C PHE A 216 2.63 -12.15 -8.28
N ARG A 217 2.80 -12.66 -9.50
CA ARG A 217 1.90 -13.61 -10.12
C ARG A 217 2.71 -14.74 -10.73
N GLU A 218 2.29 -15.96 -10.46
CA GLU A 218 2.77 -17.19 -11.09
C GLU A 218 4.31 -17.34 -11.11
N LEU A 219 4.96 -17.02 -9.98
CA LEU A 219 6.40 -17.21 -9.81
C LEU A 219 6.73 -18.64 -9.39
N ALA A 220 7.72 -19.24 -10.04
CA ALA A 220 8.37 -20.43 -9.52
C ALA A 220 8.98 -20.16 -8.13
N PHE A 221 9.23 -21.21 -7.35
CA PHE A 221 9.78 -21.09 -6.00
C PHE A 221 11.14 -20.35 -5.99
N SER A 222 11.98 -20.50 -7.03
CA SER A 222 13.23 -19.75 -7.18
C SER A 222 12.99 -18.24 -7.27
N GLY A 223 11.94 -17.80 -7.96
CA GLY A 223 11.51 -16.41 -8.01
C GLY A 223 11.03 -15.89 -6.64
N VAL A 224 10.34 -16.73 -5.86
CA VAL A 224 9.95 -16.38 -4.48
C VAL A 224 11.18 -16.21 -3.59
N LYS A 225 12.20 -17.07 -3.72
CA LYS A 225 13.49 -16.89 -3.03
C LYS A 225 14.15 -15.56 -3.41
N ASP A 226 14.15 -15.19 -4.68
CA ASP A 226 14.63 -13.88 -5.14
C ASP A 226 13.88 -12.70 -4.50
N LEU A 227 12.56 -12.84 -4.29
CA LEU A 227 11.78 -11.84 -3.58
C LEU A 227 12.22 -11.73 -2.11
N LEU A 228 12.40 -12.85 -1.41
CA LEU A 228 12.83 -12.87 0.00
C LEU A 228 14.18 -12.19 0.20
N LEU A 229 15.12 -12.42 -0.73
CA LEU A 229 16.47 -11.83 -0.72
C LEU A 229 16.49 -10.31 -0.94
N ARG A 230 15.48 -9.76 -1.61
CA ARG A 230 15.41 -8.34 -2.00
C ARG A 230 14.47 -7.53 -1.12
N PHE A 231 13.36 -8.11 -0.69
CA PHE A 231 12.25 -7.39 -0.08
C PHE A 231 11.99 -7.75 1.38
N GLY A 232 12.52 -8.86 1.89
CA GLY A 232 12.21 -9.31 3.24
C GLY A 232 11.11 -10.37 3.22
N ALA A 233 10.04 -10.17 3.99
CA ALA A 233 8.95 -11.14 4.05
C ALA A 233 8.05 -11.07 2.81
N VAL A 234 7.45 -12.20 2.44
CA VAL A 234 6.56 -12.34 1.28
C VAL A 234 5.31 -13.11 1.70
N GLN A 235 4.13 -12.61 1.37
CA GLN A 235 2.87 -13.29 1.67
C GLN A 235 2.42 -14.16 0.49
N ILE A 236 2.10 -15.43 0.74
CA ILE A 236 1.48 -16.37 -0.21
C ILE A 236 0.26 -16.98 0.47
N GLY A 237 -0.94 -16.60 0.01
CA GLY A 237 -2.19 -16.94 0.68
C GLY A 237 -2.19 -16.49 2.14
N GLU A 238 -2.29 -17.47 3.03
CA GLU A 238 -2.35 -17.33 4.48
C GLU A 238 -0.98 -17.20 5.15
N LEU A 239 0.07 -17.56 4.42
CA LEU A 239 1.42 -17.70 4.94
C LEU A 239 2.22 -16.45 4.67
N ILE A 240 3.06 -16.07 5.64
CA ILE A 240 4.09 -15.06 5.44
C ILE A 240 5.44 -15.76 5.47
N ILE A 241 6.00 -15.97 4.28
CA ILE A 241 7.29 -16.63 4.08
C ILE A 241 8.40 -15.66 4.46
N VAL A 242 9.34 -16.13 5.29
CA VAL A 242 10.48 -15.36 5.82
C VAL A 242 11.82 -16.02 5.52
N GLY A 243 11.83 -17.25 5.03
CA GLY A 243 13.04 -17.98 4.67
C GLY A 243 12.75 -19.35 4.07
N TRP A 244 13.80 -20.12 3.84
CA TRP A 244 13.74 -21.52 3.45
C TRP A 244 14.93 -22.30 4.04
N LYS A 245 14.78 -23.61 4.14
CA LYS A 245 15.87 -24.51 4.53
C LYS A 245 15.75 -25.88 3.88
N LEU A 246 16.88 -26.56 3.74
CA LEU A 246 16.95 -27.97 3.42
C LEU A 246 16.72 -28.77 4.70
N SER A 247 15.67 -29.58 4.70
CA SER A 247 15.32 -30.47 5.82
C SER A 247 16.17 -31.74 5.79
N SER A 248 16.21 -32.48 6.91
CA SER A 248 17.00 -33.70 7.06
C SER A 248 16.56 -34.85 6.12
N ASP A 249 15.35 -34.77 5.59
CA ASP A 249 14.79 -35.65 4.56
C ASP A 249 15.24 -35.28 3.13
N GLY A 250 16.10 -34.28 2.97
CA GLY A 250 16.61 -33.81 1.69
C GLY A 250 15.62 -32.94 0.91
N LYS A 251 14.49 -32.56 1.52
CA LYS A 251 13.48 -31.71 0.89
C LYS A 251 13.63 -30.26 1.30
N GLN A 252 13.39 -29.34 0.38
CA GLN A 252 13.34 -27.91 0.73
C GLN A 252 12.01 -27.57 1.41
N LYS A 253 12.09 -26.73 2.45
CA LYS A 253 10.94 -26.24 3.19
C LYS A 253 10.98 -24.73 3.30
N TRP A 254 9.82 -24.08 3.12
CA TRP A 254 9.60 -22.71 3.52
C TRP A 254 9.62 -22.60 5.05
N ILE A 255 10.25 -21.53 5.55
CA ILE A 255 10.02 -21.03 6.90
C ILE A 255 8.97 -19.94 6.80
N ALA A 256 7.85 -20.13 7.49
CA ALA A 256 6.70 -19.24 7.36
C ALA A 256 6.09 -18.93 8.72
N ALA A 257 5.51 -17.73 8.82
CA ALA A 257 4.53 -17.40 9.83
C ALA A 257 3.13 -17.77 9.31
N ASP A 258 2.52 -18.76 9.95
CA ASP A 258 1.15 -19.20 9.69
C ASP A 258 0.19 -18.44 10.59
N ARG A 259 -0.88 -17.90 9.99
CA ARG A 259 -1.85 -17.03 10.65
C ARG A 259 -2.83 -17.86 11.47
N ASP A 260 -2.96 -17.56 12.74
CA ASP A 260 -4.06 -18.03 13.57
C ASP A 260 -5.16 -16.96 13.56
N GLU A 261 -6.18 -17.19 12.71
CA GLU A 261 -7.26 -16.21 12.50
C GLU A 261 -8.16 -16.03 13.73
N ASP A 262 -8.29 -17.07 14.55
CA ASP A 262 -9.15 -17.07 15.73
C ASP A 262 -8.49 -16.29 16.87
N ASN A 263 -7.19 -16.46 17.03
CA ASN A 263 -6.43 -15.80 18.10
C ASN A 263 -5.75 -14.48 17.68
N TYR A 264 -5.88 -14.10 16.40
CA TYR A 264 -5.17 -12.94 15.82
C TYR A 264 -3.68 -12.94 16.16
N SER A 265 -3.04 -14.10 15.98
CA SER A 265 -1.62 -14.33 16.25
C SER A 265 -0.96 -15.03 15.06
N TYR A 266 0.35 -15.26 15.16
CA TYR A 266 1.10 -16.05 14.19
C TYR A 266 1.93 -17.12 14.88
N LYS A 267 2.03 -18.30 14.26
CA LYS A 267 2.93 -19.37 14.67
C LYS A 267 3.98 -19.62 13.60
N GLY A 268 5.17 -20.04 13.99
CA GLY A 268 6.17 -20.48 13.02
C GLY A 268 5.86 -21.89 12.53
N VAL A 269 5.96 -22.11 11.22
CA VAL A 269 5.80 -23.41 10.59
C VAL A 269 6.88 -23.66 9.54
N GLU A 270 7.10 -24.95 9.25
CA GLU A 270 7.89 -25.39 8.11
C GLU A 270 6.98 -26.09 7.12
N ILE A 271 7.05 -25.69 5.85
CA ILE A 271 6.14 -26.20 4.80
C ILE A 271 6.98 -26.67 3.63
N GLU A 272 6.79 -27.91 3.20
CA GLU A 272 7.46 -28.45 2.01
C GLU A 272 7.22 -27.56 0.78
N ILE A 273 8.29 -27.24 0.05
CA ILE A 273 8.18 -26.47 -1.19
C ILE A 273 7.71 -27.42 -2.29
N ASP A 274 6.54 -27.14 -2.83
CA ASP A 274 6.09 -27.76 -4.09
C ASP A 274 6.74 -27.02 -5.26
N GLU A 275 7.72 -27.67 -5.90
CA GLU A 275 8.51 -27.07 -6.99
C GLU A 275 7.71 -26.90 -8.28
N ASP A 276 6.61 -27.64 -8.45
CA ASP A 276 5.76 -27.62 -9.64
C ASP A 276 4.64 -26.56 -9.55
N VAL A 277 4.45 -25.96 -8.37
CA VAL A 277 3.40 -24.96 -8.13
C VAL A 277 3.92 -23.54 -8.33
N ALA A 278 3.27 -22.82 -9.25
CA ALA A 278 3.47 -21.39 -9.42
C ALA A 278 2.80 -20.61 -8.28
N ASN A 279 3.53 -19.65 -7.72
CA ASN A 279 3.14 -18.90 -6.53
C ASN A 279 2.70 -17.49 -6.90
N SER A 280 1.61 -17.03 -6.28
CA SER A 280 1.13 -15.65 -6.37
C SER A 280 0.95 -15.09 -4.97
N GLY A 281 1.18 -13.79 -4.80
CA GLY A 281 1.21 -13.23 -3.47
C GLY A 281 1.51 -11.74 -3.41
N GLN A 282 1.84 -11.29 -2.21
CA GLN A 282 2.08 -9.89 -1.91
C GLN A 282 3.43 -9.68 -1.22
N LEU A 283 3.99 -8.49 -1.36
CA LEU A 283 5.22 -8.06 -0.70
C LEU A 283 5.28 -6.55 -0.53
N LEU A 284 6.19 -6.06 0.29
CA LEU A 284 6.47 -4.63 0.40
C LEU A 284 7.75 -4.28 -0.35
N ALA A 285 7.62 -3.43 -1.38
CA ALA A 285 8.74 -3.00 -2.20
C ALA A 285 9.05 -1.52 -1.98
N ALA A 286 10.32 -1.19 -1.78
CA ALA A 286 10.79 0.18 -1.94
C ALA A 286 10.65 0.64 -3.41
N ARG A 287 10.91 1.93 -3.68
CA ARG A 287 11.08 2.38 -5.07
C ARG A 287 12.38 1.79 -5.61
N ALA A 288 12.30 1.14 -6.78
CA ALA A 288 13.49 0.80 -7.57
C ALA A 288 14.20 2.12 -7.89
N THR A 289 15.26 2.42 -7.13
CA THR A 289 16.12 3.57 -7.35
C THR A 289 17.50 3.05 -7.64
N SER A 290 18.17 3.65 -8.63
CA SER A 290 19.57 3.36 -8.97
C SER A 290 20.56 3.82 -7.88
N ALA A 291 20.09 4.37 -6.75
CA ALA A 291 20.92 4.91 -5.67
C ALA A 291 20.24 4.74 -4.30
N THR A 292 20.30 3.55 -3.70
CA THR A 292 19.62 3.19 -2.44
C THR A 292 20.40 3.57 -1.18
N LYS A 293 21.11 4.70 -1.13
CA LYS A 293 21.83 5.12 0.09
C LYS A 293 20.93 5.84 1.11
N ASP A 294 19.78 6.38 0.69
CA ASP A 294 18.99 7.30 1.54
C ASP A 294 17.61 6.76 1.99
N ALA A 295 17.17 5.58 1.53
CA ALA A 295 15.82 5.08 1.79
C ALA A 295 15.70 4.27 3.10
N ILE A 296 16.80 3.72 3.61
CA ILE A 296 16.87 3.18 4.98
C ILE A 296 17.28 4.36 5.84
N ALA A 297 16.32 5.23 6.17
CA ALA A 297 16.55 6.19 7.24
C ALA A 297 16.87 5.36 8.49
N THR A 298 18.13 5.41 8.92
CA THR A 298 18.62 4.76 10.13
C THR A 298 17.70 5.23 11.25
N ALA A 299 16.83 4.34 11.72
CA ALA A 299 16.19 4.56 12.99
C ALA A 299 17.34 4.78 13.99
N PRO A 300 17.37 5.86 14.77
CA PRO A 300 18.37 5.98 15.81
C PRO A 300 18.18 4.78 16.73
N VAL A 301 19.13 3.84 16.67
CA VAL A 301 19.26 2.80 17.69
C VAL A 301 19.40 3.57 18.99
N ALA A 302 18.39 3.48 19.86
CA ALA A 302 18.41 4.17 21.13
C ALA A 302 19.65 3.67 21.90
N ALA A 303 20.64 4.55 22.04
CA ALA A 303 21.73 4.33 22.97
C ALA A 303 21.15 4.29 24.40
N PRO A 304 21.71 3.46 25.30
CA PRO A 304 21.26 3.41 26.68
C PRO A 304 21.37 4.79 27.33
N ASP A 305 20.33 5.16 28.07
CA ASP A 305 20.06 6.49 28.61
C ASP A 305 21.27 7.11 29.32
N SER A 306 21.75 8.24 28.77
CA SER A 306 22.50 9.23 29.55
C SER A 306 21.57 10.39 29.88
N GLN A 307 21.30 10.55 31.17
CA GLN A 307 20.49 11.63 31.72
C GLN A 307 21.09 12.99 31.33
N THR A 308 20.41 13.71 30.43
CA THR A 308 20.69 15.11 30.16
C THR A 308 19.59 15.97 30.76
N ALA A 309 20.01 16.93 31.58
CA ALA A 309 19.15 17.77 32.39
C ALA A 309 18.15 18.60 31.56
N SER A 310 16.92 18.67 32.06
CA SER A 310 15.82 19.45 31.48
C SER A 310 16.13 20.95 31.40
N PRO A 311 15.79 21.64 30.30
CA PRO A 311 15.96 23.08 30.19
C PRO A 311 15.01 23.80 31.16
N THR A 312 15.53 24.86 31.78
CA THR A 312 14.80 25.62 32.78
C THR A 312 13.66 26.43 32.17
N HIS A 313 12.66 26.77 32.99
CA HIS A 313 11.45 27.49 32.60
C HIS A 313 11.72 28.88 31.97
N ALA A 314 12.93 29.42 32.10
CA ALA A 314 13.37 30.66 31.48
C ALA A 314 13.58 30.54 29.95
N ASP A 315 14.11 29.40 29.48
CA ASP A 315 14.44 29.18 28.06
C ASP A 315 13.18 29.01 27.19
N ALA A 316 12.12 28.45 27.77
CA ALA A 316 10.82 28.30 27.12
C ALA A 316 10.13 29.64 26.84
N ASN A 317 10.33 30.64 27.70
CA ASN A 317 9.70 31.96 27.55
C ASN A 317 10.40 32.82 26.48
N ALA A 318 11.73 32.74 26.38
CA ALA A 318 12.49 33.42 25.32
C ALA A 318 12.13 32.90 23.92
N ALA A 319 11.96 31.58 23.77
CA ALA A 319 11.55 30.97 22.51
C ALA A 319 10.12 31.38 22.10
N ARG A 320 9.22 31.58 23.08
CA ARG A 320 7.83 32.00 22.83
C ARG A 320 7.74 33.46 22.35
N ALA A 321 8.56 34.35 22.90
CA ALA A 321 8.65 35.75 22.47
C ALA A 321 9.19 35.89 21.04
N ALA A 322 10.22 35.12 20.68
CA ALA A 322 10.78 35.10 19.32
C ALA A 322 9.76 34.64 18.27
N TRP A 323 8.89 33.69 18.63
CA TRP A 323 7.86 33.16 17.72
C TRP A 323 6.74 34.17 17.42
N ILE A 324 6.32 34.96 18.41
CA ILE A 324 5.29 36.00 18.24
C ILE A 324 5.78 37.08 17.25
N HIS A 325 7.02 37.53 17.41
CA HIS A 325 7.63 38.52 16.52
C HIS A 325 7.76 38.03 15.06
N MET A 326 7.96 36.72 14.87
CA MET A 326 8.06 36.10 13.55
C MET A 326 6.69 35.96 12.84
N LYS A 327 5.60 35.80 13.61
CA LYS A 327 4.22 35.76 13.08
C LYS A 327 3.77 37.12 12.53
N GLU A 328 4.10 38.20 13.21
CA GLU A 328 3.73 39.56 12.78
C GLU A 328 4.43 39.97 11.47
N ARG A 329 5.71 39.58 11.30
CA ARG A 329 6.43 39.81 10.04
C ARG A 329 5.82 39.06 8.85
N ARG A 330 5.23 37.87 9.06
CA ARG A 330 4.54 37.11 8.00
C ARG A 330 3.21 37.72 7.59
N GLY A 331 2.47 38.35 8.51
CA GLY A 331 1.21 39.03 8.21
C GLY A 331 1.38 40.23 7.26
N SER A 332 2.46 40.99 7.44
CA SER A 332 2.81 42.14 6.59
C SER A 332 3.13 41.74 5.14
N PHE A 333 3.84 40.62 4.95
CA PHE A 333 4.25 40.16 3.62
C PHE A 333 3.08 39.67 2.75
N VAL A 334 2.02 39.12 3.38
CA VAL A 334 0.82 38.65 2.66
C VAL A 334 -0.03 39.83 2.15
N ARG A 335 -0.09 40.95 2.89
CA ARG A 335 -0.83 42.15 2.46
C ARG A 335 -0.20 42.81 1.23
N GLN A 336 1.13 42.89 1.16
CA GLN A 336 1.83 43.45 -0.02
C GLN A 336 1.63 42.64 -1.30
N LYS A 337 1.57 41.29 -1.23
CA LYS A 337 1.32 40.45 -2.41
C LYS A 337 -0.12 40.56 -2.95
N LYS A 338 -1.11 40.81 -2.09
CA LYS A 338 -2.51 40.98 -2.51
C LYS A 338 -2.72 42.30 -3.27
N TRP A 339 -2.02 43.37 -2.86
CA TRP A 339 -2.11 44.66 -3.54
C TRP A 339 -1.54 44.65 -4.97
N ARG A 340 -0.40 43.97 -5.19
CA ARG A 340 0.21 43.82 -6.53
C ARG A 340 -0.62 43.01 -7.53
N ARG A 341 -1.50 42.10 -7.07
CA ARG A 341 -2.36 41.31 -7.95
C ARG A 341 -3.58 42.10 -8.45
N ASN A 342 -4.15 42.98 -7.65
CA ASN A 342 -5.30 43.79 -8.06
C ASN A 342 -4.92 44.90 -9.04
N SER A 343 -3.72 45.47 -8.92
CA SER A 343 -3.18 46.46 -9.86
C SER A 343 -3.02 45.92 -11.30
N LYS A 344 -2.71 44.63 -11.47
CA LYS A 344 -2.57 44.03 -12.81
C LYS A 344 -3.89 43.69 -13.49
N ARG A 345 -4.99 43.58 -12.74
CA ARG A 345 -6.29 43.15 -13.28
C ARG A 345 -7.12 44.30 -13.87
N SER A 346 -6.81 45.55 -13.54
CA SER A 346 -7.52 46.72 -14.12
C SER A 346 -6.96 47.17 -15.48
N LYS A 347 -5.83 46.62 -15.94
CA LYS A 347 -5.22 47.00 -17.23
C LYS A 347 -5.66 46.16 -18.43
N THR A 348 -6.51 45.15 -18.24
CA THR A 348 -6.89 44.21 -19.33
C THR A 348 -8.37 44.25 -19.70
N ALA A 349 -9.15 45.17 -19.14
CA ALA A 349 -10.57 45.37 -19.47
C ALA A 349 -10.74 46.65 -20.30
N GLY A 350 -10.34 46.61 -21.57
CA GLY A 350 -10.42 47.79 -22.43
C GLY A 350 -10.05 47.52 -23.87
N SER A 351 -10.68 46.53 -24.51
CA SER A 351 -10.79 46.43 -25.98
C SER A 351 -11.39 45.09 -26.40
N LYS A 352 -12.67 45.09 -26.79
CA LYS A 352 -13.13 44.41 -28.01
C LYS A 352 -14.59 44.77 -28.29
N ALA A 353 -14.75 45.50 -29.39
CA ALA A 353 -15.98 46.00 -29.94
C ALA A 353 -16.71 44.95 -30.80
N MET A 354 -18.01 45.22 -30.92
CA MET A 354 -19.02 44.80 -31.90
C MET A 354 -18.57 44.02 -33.14
N SER A 355 -19.30 42.94 -33.43
CA SER A 355 -19.58 42.50 -34.81
C SER A 355 -20.95 41.82 -34.86
N SER A 356 -21.92 42.54 -35.44
CA SER A 356 -23.26 42.07 -35.80
C SER A 356 -23.21 41.18 -37.04
N LYS A 357 -23.92 40.04 -37.04
CA LYS A 357 -24.38 39.39 -38.29
C LYS A 357 -25.66 38.58 -38.07
N THR A 358 -26.75 39.18 -38.57
CA THR A 358 -27.82 38.64 -39.43
C THR A 358 -28.53 37.33 -39.05
N MET A 359 -29.83 37.49 -38.79
CA MET A 359 -30.87 36.44 -38.74
C MET A 359 -31.11 35.81 -40.11
N SER A 360 -31.42 34.52 -40.13
CA SER A 360 -32.18 33.87 -41.21
C SER A 360 -33.17 32.88 -40.61
N CYS A 361 -34.46 33.22 -40.70
CA CYS A 361 -35.58 32.35 -40.39
C CYS A 361 -35.70 31.21 -41.41
N LYS A 362 -35.98 30.00 -40.94
CA LYS A 362 -36.71 28.98 -41.71
C LYS A 362 -37.69 28.26 -40.78
N THR A 363 -38.96 28.51 -41.04
CA THR A 363 -40.15 27.78 -40.59
C THR A 363 -40.41 26.58 -41.52
N VAL A 364 -41.38 25.73 -41.16
CA VAL A 364 -41.95 24.53 -41.85
C VAL A 364 -41.51 23.23 -41.16
N SER A 365 -42.34 22.23 -40.84
CA SER A 365 -43.79 22.04 -40.75
C SER A 365 -44.04 20.60 -40.28
N SER A 366 -45.03 20.40 -39.41
CA SER A 366 -45.97 19.26 -39.34
C SER A 366 -45.52 17.78 -39.22
N LYS A 367 -46.08 17.16 -38.17
CA LYS A 367 -46.99 15.98 -38.16
C LYS A 367 -46.47 14.55 -37.85
N THR A 368 -47.30 13.91 -37.02
CA THR A 368 -47.74 12.50 -36.94
C THR A 368 -46.97 11.45 -36.13
N THR A 369 -47.54 11.18 -34.95
CA THR A 369 -47.94 9.88 -34.36
C THR A 369 -47.63 8.59 -35.13
N SER A 370 -47.05 7.60 -34.44
CA SER A 370 -47.32 6.18 -34.66
C SER A 370 -46.95 5.34 -33.42
N CYS A 371 -47.99 4.81 -32.75
CA CYS A 371 -47.87 3.71 -31.80
C CYS A 371 -47.49 2.42 -32.55
N LYS A 372 -46.50 1.68 -32.05
CA LYS A 372 -46.37 0.24 -32.31
C LYS A 372 -46.03 -0.50 -31.03
N ALA A 373 -47.04 -1.17 -30.51
CA ALA A 373 -46.91 -2.30 -29.60
C ALA A 373 -46.27 -3.48 -30.33
N VAL A 374 -45.28 -4.13 -29.71
CA VAL A 374 -44.77 -5.44 -30.16
C VAL A 374 -44.60 -6.36 -28.95
N ARG A 375 -45.54 -7.30 -28.87
CA ARG A 375 -45.43 -8.71 -28.48
C ARG A 375 -44.63 -9.09 -27.23
N ASN A 376 -45.39 -9.32 -26.18
CA ASN A 376 -45.09 -10.23 -25.08
C ASN A 376 -45.31 -11.69 -25.52
N ARG A 377 -44.32 -12.58 -25.35
CA ARG A 377 -44.51 -14.05 -25.37
C ARG A 377 -43.44 -14.75 -24.50
N THR A 378 -43.92 -15.27 -23.37
CA THR A 378 -43.65 -16.61 -22.78
C THR A 378 -42.22 -17.12 -22.63
N MET A 379 -41.84 -17.41 -21.38
CA MET A 379 -41.51 -18.80 -20.96
C MET A 379 -41.87 -19.03 -19.48
N GLN A 380 -42.81 -19.94 -19.25
CA GLN A 380 -42.91 -20.76 -18.04
C GLN A 380 -41.99 -21.98 -18.23
N HIS A 381 -41.21 -22.38 -17.22
CA HIS A 381 -41.37 -23.67 -16.51
C HIS A 381 -40.19 -24.03 -15.58
N ARG A 382 -40.55 -24.79 -14.53
CA ARG A 382 -39.76 -25.72 -13.69
C ARG A 382 -39.05 -25.19 -12.44
N LEU A 383 -39.86 -25.05 -11.40
CA LEU A 383 -39.57 -25.54 -10.06
C LEU A 383 -39.95 -27.03 -9.97
N MET A 384 -39.06 -27.90 -9.46
CA MET A 384 -39.38 -29.03 -8.56
C MET A 384 -38.18 -29.97 -8.28
N ARG A 385 -38.14 -30.40 -7.01
CA ARG A 385 -37.48 -31.57 -6.35
C ARG A 385 -36.05 -31.37 -5.85
N LYS A 386 -35.80 -31.36 -4.54
CA LYS A 386 -35.89 -32.43 -3.51
C LYS A 386 -35.02 -33.66 -3.84
N CYS A 387 -33.97 -33.86 -3.03
CA CYS A 387 -33.53 -35.16 -2.55
C CYS A 387 -33.08 -35.02 -1.09
N GLN A 388 -33.89 -35.59 -0.20
CA GLN A 388 -33.48 -36.14 1.11
C GLN A 388 -32.87 -37.54 0.89
N ILE A 389 -32.43 -38.13 2.01
CA ILE A 389 -32.00 -39.52 2.27
C ILE A 389 -30.46 -39.58 2.35
N SER A 390 -29.82 -40.08 3.40
CA SER A 390 -30.21 -40.91 4.56
C SER A 390 -29.31 -40.61 5.75
#